data_AF-A0A1M5E0P8-F1
#
_entry.id   AF-A0A1M5E0P8-F1
#
_cell.length_a   1.000
_cell.length_b   1.000
_cell.length_c   1.000
_cell.angle_alpha   90.00
_cell.angle_beta   90.00
_cell.angle_gamma   90.00
#
_symmetry.space_group_name_H-M   'P 1'
#
loop_
_entity.id
_entity.type
_entity.pdbx_description
1 polymer ?
#
loop_
_entity_poly.entity_id
_entity_poly.type
_entity_poly.pdbx_seq_one_letter_code
_entity_poly.pdbx_strand_id
1 'polypeptide(L)'
;MPMRMTRFLVDLAWHRDGLRQLFETEPSPRYHLLYLQTHQHEQATAGPLLVEPASPVALQRYRPWVEEGLAIELVSTQPFEVVAEHLKTLTVIEREQAPPSLFRYADPRVLAGLEASLNAPERARLLGP
;
A
#
# COMPACT_ATOMS: atom_id res chain seq x y z
N MET A 1 2.04 -11.59 -23.04
CA MET A 1 2.52 -10.48 -22.19
C MET A 1 1.59 -10.41 -20.99
N PRO A 2 2.07 -10.63 -19.75
CA PRO A 2 1.21 -10.50 -18.57
C PRO A 2 0.72 -9.05 -18.45
N MET A 3 -0.56 -8.88 -18.11
CA MET A 3 -1.18 -7.56 -17.97
C MET A 3 -0.65 -6.89 -16.71
N ARG A 4 -0.09 -5.68 -16.84
CA ARG A 4 0.34 -4.88 -15.68
C ARG A 4 -0.90 -4.26 -15.03
N MET A 5 -1.09 -4.51 -13.75
CA MET A 5 -2.20 -3.97 -12.97
C MET A 5 -1.68 -2.84 -12.10
N THR A 6 -2.41 -1.72 -12.10
CA THR A 6 -2.11 -0.54 -11.28
C THR A 6 -2.90 -0.64 -9.98
N ARG A 7 -2.25 -0.35 -8.86
CA ARG A 7 -2.83 -0.37 -7.52
C ARG A 7 -2.36 0.87 -6.77
N PHE A 8 -3.09 1.26 -5.74
CA PHE A 8 -2.71 2.37 -4.89
C PHE A 8 -2.57 1.88 -3.46
N LEU A 9 -1.46 2.26 -2.85
CA LEU A 9 -1.19 2.02 -1.44
C LEU A 9 -1.36 3.34 -0.70
N VAL A 10 -2.39 3.43 0.13
CA VAL A 10 -2.80 4.63 0.85
C VAL A 10 -2.49 4.44 2.32
N ASP A 11 -1.87 5.42 2.97
CA ASP A 11 -1.71 5.41 4.43
C ASP A 11 -2.89 6.16 5.08
N LEU A 12 -3.84 5.43 5.67
CA LEU A 12 -5.06 6.02 6.24
C LEU A 12 -4.79 6.92 7.47
N ALA A 13 -3.61 6.83 8.10
CA ALA A 13 -3.26 7.78 9.15
C ALA A 13 -3.10 9.20 8.59
N TRP A 14 -2.62 9.31 7.35
CA TRP A 14 -2.45 10.58 6.61
C TRP A 14 -3.70 10.93 5.82
N HIS A 15 -4.34 9.95 5.19
CA HIS A 15 -5.56 10.13 4.42
C HIS A 15 -6.78 9.52 5.14
N ARG A 16 -7.24 10.18 6.21
CA ARG A 16 -8.30 9.67 7.11
C ARG A 16 -9.64 9.41 6.42
N ASP A 17 -9.94 10.18 5.38
CA ASP A 17 -11.16 10.04 4.59
C ASP A 17 -11.02 9.02 3.45
N GLY A 18 -9.83 8.45 3.21
CA GLY A 18 -9.55 7.63 2.03
C GLY A 18 -10.46 6.40 1.91
N LEU A 19 -10.77 5.75 3.03
CA LEU A 19 -11.70 4.61 3.03
C LEU A 19 -13.13 5.04 2.67
N ARG A 20 -13.58 6.22 3.12
CA ARG A 20 -14.91 6.76 2.74
C ARG A 20 -14.93 7.11 1.25
N GLN A 21 -13.93 7.85 0.77
CA GLN A 21 -13.79 8.26 -0.62
C GLN A 21 -13.70 7.08 -1.59
N LEU A 22 -13.10 5.97 -1.14
CA LEU A 22 -13.07 4.71 -1.89
C LEU A 22 -14.48 4.21 -2.21
N PHE A 23 -15.36 4.13 -1.22
CA PHE A 23 -16.76 3.70 -1.38
C PHE A 23 -17.65 4.74 -2.06
N GLU A 24 -17.29 6.03 -2.01
CA GLU A 24 -17.93 7.08 -2.80
C GLU A 24 -17.57 6.97 -4.30
N THR A 25 -16.39 6.42 -4.60
CA THR A 25 -15.88 6.28 -5.97
C THR A 25 -16.41 5.02 -6.65
N GLU A 26 -16.41 3.89 -5.95
CA GLU A 26 -16.85 2.60 -6.47
C GLU A 26 -17.85 1.94 -5.51
N PRO A 27 -18.96 1.37 -6.01
CA PRO A 27 -19.93 0.69 -5.15
C PRO A 27 -19.39 -0.60 -4.53
N SER A 28 -18.41 -1.24 -5.19
CA SER A 28 -17.77 -2.49 -4.75
C SER A 28 -16.26 -2.43 -5.00
N PRO A 29 -15.51 -1.62 -4.23
CA PRO A 29 -14.07 -1.46 -4.44
C PRO A 29 -13.33 -2.75 -4.06
N ARG A 30 -12.29 -3.12 -4.82
CA ARG A 30 -11.38 -4.21 -4.44
C ARG A 30 -10.27 -3.64 -3.56
N TYR A 31 -10.26 -3.97 -2.28
CA TYR A 31 -9.29 -3.43 -1.33
C TYR A 31 -8.87 -4.41 -0.22
N HIS A 32 -7.74 -4.13 0.43
CA HIS A 32 -7.31 -4.77 1.67
C HIS A 32 -6.79 -3.73 2.66
N LEU A 33 -7.27 -3.81 3.90
CA LEU A 33 -6.62 -3.19 5.05
C LEU A 33 -5.50 -4.13 5.51
N LEU A 34 -4.24 -3.75 5.29
CA LEU A 34 -3.14 -4.69 5.45
C LEU A 34 -2.85 -5.03 6.92
N TYR A 35 -3.30 -4.21 7.86
CA TYR A 35 -3.18 -4.52 9.30
C TYR A 35 -4.31 -5.40 9.84
N LEU A 36 -5.41 -5.60 9.10
CA LEU A 36 -6.61 -6.27 9.63
C LEU A 36 -6.36 -7.71 10.08
N GLN A 37 -5.42 -8.40 9.42
CA GLN A 37 -5.07 -9.79 9.72
C GLN A 37 -3.69 -9.92 10.37
N THR A 38 -3.21 -8.87 11.03
CA THR A 38 -1.94 -8.86 11.74
C THR A 38 -2.16 -8.57 13.22
N HIS A 39 -1.09 -8.56 14.01
CA HIS A 39 -1.12 -8.12 15.41
C HIS A 39 -1.58 -6.67 15.58
N GLN A 40 -1.70 -5.89 14.50
CA GLN A 40 -2.11 -4.49 14.46
C GLN A 40 -3.56 -4.28 13.99
N HIS A 41 -4.40 -5.32 14.06
CA HIS A 41 -5.80 -5.24 13.61
C HIS A 41 -6.60 -4.09 14.25
N GLU A 42 -6.29 -3.69 15.48
CA GLU A 42 -6.90 -2.54 16.15
C GLU A 42 -6.64 -1.21 15.42
N GLN A 43 -5.55 -1.12 14.66
CA GLN A 43 -5.20 0.05 13.85
C GLN A 43 -5.58 -0.12 12.36
N ALA A 44 -6.39 -1.12 12.00
CA ALA A 44 -6.72 -1.40 10.59
C ALA A 44 -7.26 -0.19 9.83
N THR A 45 -8.06 0.67 10.47
CA THR A 45 -8.65 1.88 9.86
C THR A 45 -7.72 3.10 9.86
N ALA A 46 -6.55 3.00 10.48
CA ALA A 46 -5.49 4.01 10.46
C ALA A 46 -4.20 3.47 9.81
N GLY A 47 -4.25 2.26 9.25
CA GLY A 47 -3.12 1.58 8.65
C GLY A 47 -3.09 1.71 7.12
N PRO A 48 -2.19 0.96 6.47
CA PRO A 48 -2.11 0.94 5.03
C PRO A 48 -3.29 0.21 4.39
N LEU A 49 -3.87 0.87 3.40
CA LEU A 49 -4.96 0.42 2.54
C LEU A 49 -4.40 0.16 1.14
N LEU A 50 -4.48 -1.08 0.68
CA LEU A 50 -4.23 -1.43 -0.71
C LEU A 50 -5.55 -1.40 -1.48
N VAL A 51 -5.63 -0.67 -2.59
CA VAL A 51 -6.79 -0.65 -3.49
C VAL A 51 -6.37 -0.98 -4.92
N GLU A 52 -7.20 -1.78 -5.59
CA GLU A 52 -7.14 -1.98 -7.04
C GLU A 52 -8.37 -1.32 -7.69
N PRO A 53 -8.20 -0.32 -8.57
CA PRO A 53 -9.32 0.31 -9.27
C PRO A 53 -10.03 -0.71 -10.16
N ALA A 54 -11.35 -0.83 -10.02
CA ALA A 54 -12.15 -1.75 -10.85
C ALA A 54 -12.57 -1.12 -12.19
N SER A 55 -12.32 0.19 -12.38
CA SER A 55 -12.68 0.90 -13.62
C SER A 55 -11.68 2.02 -13.98
N PRO A 56 -11.66 2.49 -15.25
CA PRO A 56 -10.88 3.66 -15.64
C PRO A 56 -11.27 4.94 -14.89
N VAL A 57 -12.53 5.06 -14.48
CA VAL A 57 -13.02 6.20 -13.68
C VAL A 57 -12.39 6.18 -12.29
N ALA A 58 -12.36 5.02 -11.64
CA ALA A 58 -11.71 4.85 -10.34
C ALA A 58 -10.20 5.13 -10.42
N LEU A 59 -9.54 4.63 -11.47
CA LEU A 59 -8.13 4.94 -11.73
C LEU A 59 -7.89 6.46 -11.81
N GLN A 60 -8.73 7.19 -12.53
CA GLN A 60 -8.62 8.65 -12.62
C GLN A 60 -8.90 9.35 -11.29
N ARG A 61 -9.77 8.78 -10.44
CA ARG A 61 -10.10 9.33 -9.12
C ARG A 61 -9.01 9.09 -8.08
N TYR A 62 -8.25 8.00 -8.19
CA TYR A 62 -7.18 7.68 -7.24
C TYR A 62 -5.83 8.31 -7.61
N ARG A 63 -5.60 8.65 -8.89
CA ARG A 63 -4.36 9.33 -9.33
C ARG A 63 -4.02 10.62 -8.57
N PRO A 64 -4.98 11.54 -8.32
CA PRO A 64 -4.72 12.74 -7.52
C PRO A 64 -4.14 12.44 -6.13
N TRP A 65 -4.49 11.31 -5.50
CA TRP A 65 -3.90 10.94 -4.20
C TRP A 65 -2.38 10.74 -4.28
N VAL A 66 -1.86 10.28 -5.42
CA VAL A 66 -0.41 10.14 -5.61
C VAL A 66 0.25 11.50 -5.77
N GLU A 67 -0.36 12.39 -6.57
CA GLU A 67 0.13 13.76 -6.80
C GLU A 67 0.15 14.59 -5.51
N GLU A 68 -0.83 14.37 -4.63
CA GLU A 68 -0.95 15.01 -3.32
C GLU A 68 -0.06 14.37 -2.24
N GLY A 69 0.66 13.28 -2.56
CA GLY A 69 1.51 12.57 -1.60
C GLY A 69 0.72 11.83 -0.52
N LEU A 70 -0.51 11.41 -0.83
CA LEU A 70 -1.40 10.61 0.04
C LEU A 70 -1.34 9.12 -0.28
N ALA A 71 -0.86 8.75 -1.46
CA ALA A 71 -0.77 7.37 -1.93
C ALA A 71 0.52 7.09 -2.72
N ILE A 72 0.89 5.82 -2.79
CA ILE A 72 1.93 5.29 -3.66
C ILE A 72 1.26 4.50 -4.78
N GLU A 73 1.64 4.77 -6.03
CA GLU A 73 1.24 3.94 -7.17
C GLU A 73 2.12 2.69 -7.25
N LEU A 74 1.48 1.52 -7.29
CA LEU A 74 2.13 0.23 -7.43
C LEU A 74 1.73 -0.41 -8.76
N VAL A 75 2.72 -0.83 -9.55
CA VAL A 75 2.50 -1.53 -10.81
C VAL A 75 3.10 -2.92 -10.73
N SER A 76 2.26 -3.95 -10.83
CA SER A 76 2.70 -5.35 -10.77
C SER A 76 1.93 -6.22 -11.75
N THR A 77 2.57 -7.31 -12.18
CA THR A 77 1.93 -8.38 -12.95
C THR A 77 1.35 -9.48 -12.05
N GLN A 78 1.59 -9.41 -10.74
CA GLN A 78 1.09 -10.39 -9.78
C GLN A 78 -0.40 -10.14 -9.45
N PRO A 79 -1.14 -11.21 -9.08
CA PRO A 79 -2.50 -11.09 -8.56
C PRO A 79 -2.59 -10.19 -7.32
N PHE A 80 -3.74 -9.58 -7.12
CA PHE A 80 -3.99 -8.65 -6.01
C PHE A 80 -3.69 -9.27 -4.65
N GLU A 81 -4.10 -10.52 -4.43
CA GLU A 81 -3.92 -11.27 -3.20
C GLU A 81 -2.43 -11.53 -2.92
N VAL A 82 -1.65 -11.87 -3.95
CA VAL A 82 -0.20 -12.09 -3.82
C VAL A 82 0.51 -10.80 -3.40
N VAL A 83 0.12 -9.67 -4.00
CA VAL A 83 0.65 -8.35 -3.61
C VAL A 83 0.23 -8.00 -2.19
N ALA A 84 -1.04 -8.20 -1.82
CA ALA A 84 -1.52 -7.91 -0.48
C ALA A 84 -0.78 -8.73 0.58
N GLU A 85 -0.60 -10.04 0.38
CA GLU A 85 0.14 -10.91 1.29
C GLU A 85 1.61 -10.48 1.43
N HIS A 86 2.30 -10.22 0.31
CA HIS A 86 3.67 -9.72 0.35
C HIS A 86 3.76 -8.42 1.16
N LEU A 87 2.89 -7.45 0.88
CA LEU A 87 2.87 -6.18 1.59
C LEU A 87 2.58 -6.35 3.09
N LYS A 88 1.72 -7.30 3.50
CA LYS A 88 1.51 -7.62 4.92
C LYS A 88 2.80 -8.06 5.61
N THR A 89 3.62 -8.89 4.95
CA THR A 89 4.91 -9.34 5.52
C THR A 89 5.88 -8.19 5.79
N LEU A 90 5.79 -7.10 5.02
CA LEU A 90 6.65 -5.94 5.21
C LEU A 90 6.22 -5.06 6.38
N THR A 91 5.03 -5.24 6.96
CA THR A 91 4.49 -4.30 7.97
C THR A 91 5.19 -4.39 9.33
N VAL A 92 5.76 -5.55 9.66
CA VAL A 92 6.41 -5.82 10.94
C VAL A 92 7.87 -6.14 10.71
N ILE A 93 8.75 -5.43 11.42
CA ILE A 93 10.18 -5.76 11.51
C ILE A 93 10.42 -6.38 12.87
N GLU A 94 10.80 -7.65 12.87
CA GLU A 94 11.34 -8.33 14.04
C GLU A 94 12.83 -8.03 14.18
N ARG A 95 13.28 -7.75 15.41
CA ARG A 95 14.68 -7.47 15.72
C ARG A 95 15.09 -8.32 16.91
N GLU A 96 16.24 -8.95 16.81
CA GLU A 96 16.72 -9.93 17.80
C GLU A 96 16.95 -9.32 19.19
N GLN A 97 17.37 -8.05 19.25
CA GLN A 97 17.65 -7.34 20.52
C GLN A 97 16.86 -6.04 20.67
N ALA A 98 15.72 -5.90 20.00
CA ALA A 98 14.88 -4.72 20.13
C ALA A 98 13.40 -5.07 19.96
N PRO A 99 12.48 -4.28 20.54
CA PRO A 99 11.05 -4.50 20.35
C PRO A 99 10.70 -4.52 18.85
N PRO A 100 9.73 -5.36 18.45
CA PRO A 100 9.16 -5.33 17.11
C PRO A 100 8.80 -3.89 16.73
N SER A 101 9.10 -3.49 15.51
CA SER A 101 8.82 -2.13 15.03
C SER A 101 7.99 -2.19 13.77
N LEU A 102 7.11 -1.21 13.62
CA LEU A 102 6.30 -1.08 12.43
C LEU A 102 7.10 -0.41 11.33
N PHE A 103 7.06 -1.02 10.15
CA PHE A 103 7.62 -0.43 8.96
C PHE A 103 6.50 0.25 8.17
N ARG A 104 6.47 1.58 8.26
CA ARG A 104 5.47 2.41 7.55
C ARG A 104 5.88 2.67 6.11
N TYR A 105 6.15 1.63 5.34
CA TYR A 105 6.55 1.76 3.93
C TYR A 105 5.45 2.38 3.05
N ALA A 106 4.19 2.36 3.51
CA ALA A 106 3.07 3.01 2.84
C ALA A 106 3.07 4.54 2.95
N ASP A 107 3.87 5.11 3.85
CA ASP A 107 4.07 6.57 3.90
C ASP A 107 4.96 6.98 2.72
N PRO A 108 4.47 7.81 1.78
CA PRO A 108 5.23 8.18 0.59
C PRO A 108 6.60 8.81 0.90
N ARG A 109 6.74 9.47 2.05
CA ARG A 109 8.01 10.09 2.48
C ARG A 109 9.01 9.05 2.97
N VAL A 110 8.53 8.03 3.67
CA VAL A 110 9.36 6.89 4.08
C VAL A 110 9.83 6.15 2.84
N LEU A 111 8.92 5.90 1.89
CA LEU A 111 9.27 5.24 0.64
C LEU A 111 10.31 6.04 -0.16
N ALA A 112 10.14 7.35 -0.31
CA ALA A 112 11.11 8.21 -0.99
C ALA A 112 12.50 8.14 -0.33
N GLY A 113 12.56 8.04 1.01
CA GLY A 113 13.82 7.83 1.73
C GLY A 113 14.48 6.49 1.43
N LEU A 114 13.68 5.41 1.30
CA LEU A 114 14.19 4.09 0.90
C LEU A 114 14.72 4.11 -0.53
N GLU A 115 14.01 4.76 -1.46
CA GLU A 115 14.45 4.86 -2.85
C GLU A 115 15.76 5.62 -3.01
N ALA A 116 16.00 6.64 -2.18
CA ALA A 116 17.26 7.37 -2.16
C ALA A 116 18.42 6.53 -1.57
N SER A 117 18.11 5.54 -0.75
CA SER A 117 19.09 4.74 0.00
C SER A 117 19.45 3.41 -0.66
N LEU A 118 18.52 2.83 -1.44
CA LEU A 118 18.64 1.50 -2.02
C LEU A 118 18.90 1.56 -3.52
N ASN A 119 19.78 0.67 -4.02
CA ASN A 119 19.93 0.48 -5.45
C ASN A 119 18.74 -0.31 -6.04
N ALA A 120 18.65 -0.36 -7.39
CA ALA A 120 17.54 -1.03 -8.06
C ALA A 120 17.38 -2.52 -7.67
N PRO A 121 18.45 -3.35 -7.60
CA PRO A 121 18.36 -4.71 -7.09
C PRO A 121 17.84 -4.83 -5.64
N GLU A 122 18.35 -4.02 -4.73
CA GLU A 122 17.92 -4.01 -3.32
C GLU A 122 16.45 -3.61 -3.18
N ARG A 123 16.04 -2.58 -3.91
CA ARG A 123 14.66 -2.13 -3.95
C ARG A 123 13.73 -3.20 -4.50
N ALA A 124 14.12 -3.89 -5.58
CA ALA A 124 13.34 -4.99 -6.13
C ALA A 124 13.19 -6.15 -5.14
N ARG A 125 14.25 -6.45 -4.37
CA ARG A 125 14.22 -7.49 -3.34
C ARG A 125 13.33 -7.11 -2.14
N LEU A 126 13.29 -5.83 -1.78
CA LEU A 126 12.52 -5.35 -0.63
C LEU A 126 11.04 -5.10 -0.94
N LEU A 127 10.74 -4.44 -2.06
CA LEU A 127 9.40 -3.93 -2.39
C LEU A 127 8.64 -4.79 -3.41
N GLY A 128 9.31 -5.78 -4.01
CA GLY A 128 8.73 -6.64 -5.03
C GLY A 128 8.28 -7.98 -4.46
N PRO A 129 7.11 -8.46 -4.91
CA PRO A 129 6.92 -9.83 -5.34
C PRO A 129 7.16 -9.99 -6.86
#